data_AF-A0A6C0AP01-F1
#
_entry.id   AF-A0A6C0AP01-F1
#
_cell.length_a   1.000
_cell.length_b   1.000
_cell.length_c   1.000
_cell.angle_alpha   90.00
_cell.angle_beta   90.00
_cell.angle_gamma   90.00
#
_symmetry.space_group_name_H-M   'P 1'
#
loop_
_entity.id
_entity.type
_entity.pdbx_description
1 polymer ?
#
loop_
_entity_poly.entity_id
_entity_poly.type
_entity_poly.pdbx_seq_one_letter_code
_entity_poly.pdbx_strand_id
1 'polypeptide(L)'
;MRRLIVAGLVYLTGIAVILVIKPQYMFREDGRWKEFGIGRDPANFTHVPFWMFAIIWAIVSYASVSIIEDGIYGQSSTQCEPCQATQSVPTYNNSRNNRNSRNSKASNQQELTPGYYMLNEGATGRNGVPRYVYLGPEEPDL
;
A
#
# COMPACT_ATOMS: atom_id res chain seq x y z
N MET A 1 5.05 -4.99 -6.45
CA MET A 1 5.65 -5.50 -7.71
C MET A 1 4.88 -6.67 -8.30
N ARG A 2 4.42 -7.66 -7.50
CA ARG A 2 3.60 -8.80 -7.96
C ARG A 2 2.46 -8.42 -8.93
N ARG A 3 1.68 -7.38 -8.57
CA ARG A 3 0.57 -6.85 -9.39
C ARG A 3 0.96 -6.60 -10.85
N LEU A 4 2.08 -5.90 -11.05
CA LEU A 4 2.58 -5.54 -12.38
C LEU A 4 3.07 -6.75 -13.17
N ILE A 5 3.67 -7.74 -12.49
CA ILE A 5 4.12 -8.99 -13.14
C ILE A 5 2.91 -9.78 -13.64
N VAL A 6 1.90 -9.97 -12.78
CA VAL A 6 0.67 -10.69 -13.15
C VAL A 6 -0.07 -9.95 -14.28
N ALA A 7 -0.21 -8.62 -14.18
CA ALA A 7 -0.80 -7.81 -15.25
C ALA A 7 0.00 -7.88 -16.56
N GLY A 8 1.34 -7.94 -16.48
CA GLY A 8 2.20 -8.15 -17.64
C GLY A 8 1.96 -9.50 -18.33
N LEU A 9 1.79 -10.57 -17.55
CA LEU A 9 1.48 -11.90 -18.10
C LEU A 9 0.09 -11.94 -18.75
N VAL A 10 -0.92 -11.35 -18.11
CA VAL A 10 -2.28 -11.22 -18.68
C VAL A 10 -2.25 -10.40 -19.98
N TYR A 11 -1.48 -9.32 -20.00
CA TYR A 11 -1.28 -8.49 -21.18
C TYR A 11 -0.68 -9.30 -22.33
N LEU A 12 0.46 -9.99 -22.09
CA LEU A 12 1.13 -10.82 -23.09
C LEU A 12 0.23 -11.93 -23.63
N THR A 13 -0.54 -12.57 -22.75
CA THR A 13 -1.49 -13.62 -23.14
C THR A 13 -2.55 -13.07 -24.10
N GLY A 14 -3.15 -11.91 -23.79
CA GLY A 14 -4.12 -11.29 -24.69
C GLY A 14 -3.54 -10.87 -26.03
N ILE A 15 -2.30 -10.35 -26.05
CA ILE A 15 -1.60 -10.05 -27.30
C ILE A 15 -1.38 -11.33 -28.12
N ALA A 16 -0.92 -12.40 -27.49
CA ALA A 16 -0.70 -13.68 -28.16
C ALA A 16 -2.00 -14.23 -28.78
N VAL A 17 -3.11 -14.19 -28.02
CA VAL A 17 -4.44 -14.62 -28.51
C VAL A 17 -4.84 -13.85 -29.77
N ILE A 18 -4.64 -12.53 -29.80
CA ILE A 18 -5.02 -11.72 -30.97
C ILE A 18 -4.13 -11.99 -32.18
N LEU A 19 -2.84 -12.22 -31.96
CA LEU A 19 -1.92 -12.61 -33.02
C LEU A 19 -2.23 -13.99 -33.60
N VAL A 20 -2.87 -14.88 -32.83
CA VAL A 20 -3.33 -16.20 -33.29
C VAL A 20 -4.66 -16.09 -34.02
N ILE A 21 -5.64 -15.37 -33.46
CA ILE A 21 -6.97 -15.20 -34.06
C ILE A 21 -6.89 -14.38 -35.35
N LYS A 22 -5.89 -13.49 -35.47
CA LYS A 22 -5.69 -12.58 -36.62
C LYS A 22 -7.01 -11.98 -37.12
N PRO A 23 -7.71 -11.22 -36.27
CA PRO A 23 -9.02 -10.71 -36.64
C PRO A 23 -8.94 -9.87 -37.92
N GLN A 24 -9.85 -10.12 -38.88
CA GLN A 24 -9.93 -9.42 -40.17
C GLN A 24 -10.13 -7.90 -40.03
N TYR A 25 -10.47 -7.43 -38.82
CA TYR A 25 -10.56 -6.02 -38.48
C TYR A 25 -9.20 -5.29 -38.50
N MET A 26 -8.12 -5.98 -38.16
CA MET A 26 -6.78 -5.40 -38.01
C MET A 26 -5.74 -6.04 -38.94
N PHE A 27 -6.04 -7.23 -39.46
CA PHE A 27 -5.21 -7.96 -40.41
C PHE A 27 -5.86 -7.99 -41.79
N ARG A 28 -5.04 -7.92 -42.84
CA ARG A 28 -5.42 -8.21 -44.23
C ARG A 28 -5.49 -9.72 -44.43
N GLU A 29 -6.10 -10.15 -45.53
CA GLU A 29 -6.13 -11.57 -45.93
C GLU A 29 -4.71 -12.15 -46.09
N ASP A 30 -3.75 -11.32 -46.53
CA ASP A 30 -2.33 -11.65 -46.62
C ASP A 30 -1.63 -11.83 -45.25
N GLY A 31 -2.32 -11.58 -44.12
CA GLY A 31 -1.73 -11.60 -42.78
C GLY A 31 -0.87 -10.38 -42.44
N ARG A 32 -0.76 -9.40 -43.35
CA ARG A 32 -0.16 -8.08 -43.07
C ARG A 32 -1.09 -7.22 -42.24
N TRP A 33 -0.51 -6.26 -41.52
CA TRP A 33 -1.25 -5.35 -40.66
C TRP A 33 -1.94 -4.30 -41.52
N LYS A 34 -3.19 -3.95 -41.17
CA LYS A 34 -3.88 -2.83 -41.81
C LYS A 34 -3.28 -1.51 -41.35
N GLU A 35 -3.21 -0.56 -42.26
CA GLU A 35 -2.73 0.79 -41.95
C GLU A 35 -3.83 1.60 -41.25
N PHE A 36 -3.44 2.59 -40.47
CA PHE A 36 -4.40 3.51 -39.87
C PHE A 36 -5.01 4.42 -40.95
N GLY A 37 -6.33 4.52 -41.00
CA GLY A 37 -7.01 5.43 -41.92
C GLY A 37 -8.49 5.60 -41.60
N ILE A 38 -8.97 6.85 -41.69
CA ILE A 38 -10.39 7.22 -41.52
C ILE A 38 -10.94 7.59 -42.90
N GLY A 39 -12.10 7.04 -43.27
CA GLY A 39 -12.75 7.36 -44.56
C GLY A 39 -12.04 6.81 -45.79
N ARG A 40 -11.23 5.75 -45.64
CA ARG A 40 -10.57 5.01 -46.73
C ARG A 40 -11.18 3.62 -46.88
N ASP A 41 -10.70 2.87 -47.88
CA ASP A 41 -11.16 1.51 -48.16
C ASP A 41 -10.99 0.58 -46.93
N PRO A 42 -12.09 -0.01 -46.40
CA PRO A 42 -12.05 -0.88 -45.21
C PRO A 42 -11.24 -2.16 -45.41
N ALA A 43 -10.92 -2.54 -46.66
CA ALA A 43 -10.07 -3.68 -46.95
C ALA A 43 -8.61 -3.48 -46.49
N ASN A 44 -8.11 -2.25 -46.55
CA ASN A 44 -6.69 -1.94 -46.31
C ASN A 44 -6.44 -1.07 -45.07
N PHE A 45 -7.47 -0.33 -44.64
CA PHE A 45 -7.38 0.62 -43.53
C PHE A 45 -8.24 0.21 -42.34
N THR A 46 -7.77 0.50 -41.13
CA THR A 46 -8.49 0.30 -39.89
C THR A 46 -8.51 1.58 -39.06
N HIS A 47 -9.59 1.77 -38.30
CA HIS A 47 -9.72 2.89 -37.37
C HIS A 47 -8.89 2.67 -36.11
N VAL A 48 -8.66 1.42 -35.73
CA VAL A 48 -7.94 1.03 -34.51
C VAL A 48 -6.71 0.22 -34.90
N PRO A 49 -5.54 0.85 -35.03
CA PRO A 49 -4.29 0.16 -35.31
C PRO A 49 -3.86 -0.64 -34.08
N PHE A 50 -2.98 -1.63 -34.30
CA PHE A 50 -2.53 -2.53 -33.23
C PHE A 50 -1.93 -1.82 -32.02
N TRP A 51 -1.15 -0.76 -32.23
CA TRP A 51 -0.56 -0.02 -31.11
C TRP A 51 -1.64 0.61 -30.21
N MET A 52 -2.74 1.10 -30.80
CA MET A 52 -3.84 1.70 -30.05
C MET A 52 -4.56 0.61 -29.25
N PHE A 53 -4.79 -0.54 -29.87
CA PHE A 53 -5.30 -1.70 -29.17
C PHE A 53 -4.37 -2.12 -28.01
N ALA A 54 -3.06 -2.17 -28.24
CA ALA A 54 -2.08 -2.56 -27.22
C ALA A 54 -2.11 -1.64 -26.00
N ILE A 55 -2.23 -0.33 -26.20
CA ILE A 55 -2.34 0.65 -25.10
C ILE A 55 -3.64 0.42 -24.32
N ILE A 56 -4.78 0.30 -25.02
CA ILE A 56 -6.08 0.04 -24.38
C ILE A 56 -6.02 -1.28 -23.59
N TRP A 57 -5.47 -2.32 -24.19
CA TRP A 57 -5.33 -3.64 -23.58
C TRP A 57 -4.39 -3.63 -22.38
N ALA A 58 -3.32 -2.83 -22.38
CA ALA A 58 -2.45 -2.66 -21.21
C ALA A 58 -3.21 -2.05 -20.02
N ILE A 59 -4.01 -1.02 -20.28
CA ILE A 59 -4.85 -0.38 -19.24
C ILE A 59 -5.89 -1.38 -18.71
N VAL A 60 -6.59 -2.09 -19.61
CA VAL A 60 -7.60 -3.10 -19.24
C VAL A 60 -6.97 -4.25 -18.45
N SER A 61 -5.80 -4.74 -18.87
CA SER A 61 -5.09 -5.81 -18.18
C SER A 61 -4.75 -5.40 -16.73
N TYR A 62 -4.18 -4.22 -16.54
CA TYR A 62 -3.87 -3.71 -15.22
C TYR A 62 -5.12 -3.52 -14.35
N ALA A 63 -6.18 -2.92 -14.93
CA ALA A 63 -7.44 -2.72 -14.23
C ALA A 63 -8.08 -4.05 -13.83
N SER A 64 -8.08 -5.05 -14.71
CA SER A 64 -8.62 -6.38 -14.45
C SER A 64 -7.92 -7.06 -13.28
N VAL A 65 -6.58 -7.05 -13.25
CA VAL A 65 -5.81 -7.64 -12.15
C VAL A 65 -6.03 -6.86 -10.85
N SER A 66 -6.15 -5.52 -10.92
CA SER A 66 -6.43 -4.70 -9.74
C SER A 66 -7.79 -5.04 -9.12
N ILE A 67 -8.85 -5.10 -9.94
CA ILE A 67 -10.21 -5.44 -9.48
C ILE A 67 -10.26 -6.87 -8.93
N ILE A 68 -9.63 -7.83 -9.62
CA ILE A 68 -9.60 -9.23 -9.19
C ILE A 68 -8.83 -9.37 -7.88
N GLU A 69 -7.67 -8.72 -7.75
CA GLU A 69 -6.91 -8.80 -6.51
C GLU A 69 -7.65 -8.14 -5.35
N ASP A 70 -8.26 -6.98 -5.55
CA ASP A 70 -9.01 -6.32 -4.49
C ASP A 70 -10.31 -7.08 -4.17
N GLY A 71 -10.92 -7.78 -5.15
CA GLY A 71 -12.08 -8.63 -4.93
C GLY A 71 -11.78 -9.98 -4.24
N ILE A 72 -10.61 -10.58 -4.51
CA ILE A 72 -10.22 -11.89 -3.97
C ILE A 72 -9.41 -11.75 -2.67
N TYR A 73 -8.51 -10.77 -2.58
CA TYR A 73 -7.66 -10.54 -1.41
C TYR A 73 -8.15 -9.41 -0.49
N GLY A 74 -9.18 -8.66 -0.88
CA GLY A 74 -9.74 -7.54 -0.11
C GLY A 74 -10.54 -7.91 1.14
N GLN A 75 -10.54 -9.18 1.56
CA GLN A 75 -11.13 -9.60 2.84
C GLN A 75 -10.12 -10.06 3.89
N SER A 76 -8.83 -9.78 3.70
CA SER A 76 -7.80 -10.08 4.72
C SER A 76 -7.33 -8.83 5.46
N SER A 77 -8.26 -7.97 5.90
CA SER A 77 -8.08 -7.12 7.09
C SER A 77 -9.41 -6.48 7.53
N THR A 78 -10.42 -7.30 7.79
CA THR A 78 -11.42 -6.95 8.80
C THR A 78 -11.32 -7.97 9.92
N GLN A 79 -10.16 -8.02 10.57
CA GLN A 79 -10.17 -8.42 11.97
C GLN A 79 -10.65 -7.20 12.75
N CYS A 80 -11.97 -6.96 12.72
CA CYS A 80 -12.62 -6.39 13.88
C CYS A 80 -12.53 -7.48 14.94
N GLU A 81 -11.52 -7.40 15.81
CA GLU A 81 -11.64 -8.03 17.12
C GLU A 81 -12.98 -7.55 17.73
N PRO A 82 -13.76 -8.45 18.35
CA PRO A 82 -14.88 -7.99 19.15
C PRO A 82 -14.33 -7.01 20.18
N CYS A 83 -14.99 -5.87 20.33
CA CYS A 83 -14.69 -4.86 21.35
C CYS A 83 -14.80 -5.50 22.74
N GLN A 84 -13.73 -6.14 23.22
CA GLN A 84 -13.58 -6.47 24.63
C GLN A 84 -12.87 -5.31 25.28
N ALA A 85 -13.66 -4.54 26.03
CA ALA A 85 -13.17 -3.55 26.95
C ALA A 85 -12.26 -4.23 27.98
N THR A 86 -10.96 -4.21 27.75
CA THR A 86 -9.95 -4.32 28.81
C THR A 86 -8.73 -3.51 28.41
N GLN A 87 -8.36 -2.61 29.31
CA GLN A 87 -7.33 -1.59 29.17
C GLN A 87 -5.97 -2.25 28.89
N SER A 88 -5.32 -1.92 27.78
CA SER A 88 -3.90 -2.23 27.57
C SER A 88 -3.18 -1.09 26.84
N VAL A 89 -2.18 -0.59 27.57
CA VAL A 89 -1.20 0.48 27.33
C VAL A 89 -0.60 0.49 25.90
N PRO A 90 -0.36 1.65 25.27
CA PRO A 90 0.29 1.71 23.96
C PRO A 90 1.79 1.43 24.07
N THR A 91 2.25 0.30 23.51
CA THR A 91 3.68 0.02 23.30
C THR A 91 4.08 0.53 21.92
N TYR A 92 4.83 1.63 21.87
CA TYR A 92 5.37 2.20 20.63
C TYR A 92 6.69 1.50 20.26
N ASN A 93 6.63 0.53 19.34
CA ASN A 93 7.80 -0.17 18.81
C ASN A 93 8.58 0.73 17.83
N ASN A 94 9.49 1.54 18.36
CA ASN A 94 10.55 2.16 17.57
C ASN A 94 11.67 1.13 17.32
N SER A 95 11.49 0.26 16.33
CA SER A 95 12.61 -0.53 15.79
C SER A 95 13.35 0.31 14.75
N ARG A 96 14.21 1.20 15.22
CA ARG A 96 15.30 1.78 14.44
C ARG A 96 16.62 1.54 15.18
N ASN A 97 17.48 0.77 14.51
CA ASN A 97 18.93 0.76 14.62
C ASN A 97 19.54 1.00 16.00
N ASN A 98 20.10 -0.04 16.61
CA ASN A 98 21.52 0.05 16.99
C ASN A 98 22.14 -1.33 17.21
N ARG A 99 23.00 -1.72 16.25
CA ARG A 99 24.15 -2.57 16.58
C ARG A 99 25.08 -1.72 17.46
N ASN A 100 25.68 -2.35 18.46
CA ASN A 100 26.56 -1.77 19.48
C ASN A 100 25.84 -1.14 20.66
N SER A 101 25.80 -1.86 21.77
CA SER A 101 26.60 -1.43 22.91
C SER A 101 26.93 -2.63 23.78
N ARG A 102 28.23 -2.90 23.88
CA ARG A 102 28.79 -3.77 24.90
C ARG A 102 28.64 -3.04 26.25
N ASN A 103 28.28 -3.82 27.27
CA ASN A 103 28.77 -3.62 28.63
C ASN A 103 28.27 -2.35 29.35
N SER A 104 27.16 -2.48 30.07
CA SER A 104 26.94 -1.67 31.26
C SER A 104 26.45 -2.56 32.40
N LYS A 105 27.32 -2.64 33.40
CA LYS A 105 27.17 -3.25 34.72
C LYS A 105 25.80 -2.95 35.32
N ALA A 106 25.24 -3.97 35.98
CA ALA A 106 24.12 -3.85 36.89
C ALA A 106 24.39 -2.76 37.94
N SER A 107 23.71 -1.63 37.82
CA SER A 107 23.51 -0.67 38.89
C SER A 107 22.15 -0.97 39.53
N ASN A 108 22.13 -1.04 40.87
CA ASN A 108 20.95 -1.19 41.73
C ASN A 108 19.65 -0.76 41.05
N GLN A 109 18.78 -1.73 40.77
CA GLN A 109 17.41 -1.47 40.34
C GLN A 109 16.66 -0.91 41.55
N GLN A 110 16.72 0.41 41.73
CA GLN A 110 15.70 1.10 42.50
C GLN A 110 14.40 0.90 41.72
N GLU A 111 13.51 0.10 42.30
CA GLU A 111 12.16 -0.13 41.83
C GLU A 111 11.47 1.24 41.78
N LEU A 112 11.19 1.73 40.57
CA LEU A 112 10.58 3.05 40.38
C LEU A 112 9.13 2.97 40.84
N THR A 113 8.74 3.88 41.75
CA THR A 113 7.38 3.94 42.26
C THR A 113 6.38 4.19 41.11
N PRO A 114 5.31 3.40 41.02
CA PRO A 114 4.39 3.48 39.88
C PRO A 114 3.62 4.81 39.91
N GLY A 115 3.76 5.62 38.87
CA GLY A 115 2.97 6.86 38.70
C GLY A 115 3.31 7.59 37.41
N TYR A 116 2.54 8.63 37.09
CA TYR A 116 2.69 9.37 35.84
C TYR A 116 2.71 10.87 36.08
N TYR A 117 3.60 11.57 35.39
CA TYR A 117 3.62 13.04 35.37
C TYR A 117 2.68 13.55 34.28
N MET A 118 1.70 14.35 34.69
CA MET A 118 0.80 15.05 33.77
C MET A 118 1.20 16.52 33.66
N LEU A 119 1.27 17.02 32.43
CA LEU A 119 1.50 18.44 32.19
C LEU A 119 0.32 19.25 32.73
N ASN A 120 0.59 20.20 33.60
CA ASN A 120 -0.42 21.13 34.07
C ASN A 120 -0.50 22.30 33.08
N GLU A 121 -1.44 22.22 32.14
CA GLU A 121 -1.65 23.22 31.09
C GLU A 121 -2.00 24.61 31.67
N GLY A 122 -2.80 24.64 32.75
CA GLY A 122 -3.21 25.88 33.41
C GLY A 122 -2.08 26.62 34.11
N ALA A 123 -1.12 25.89 34.69
CA ALA A 123 0.06 26.48 35.34
C ALA A 123 1.18 26.81 34.33
N THR A 124 1.28 26.04 33.24
CA THR A 124 2.31 26.19 32.19
C THR A 124 2.08 27.45 31.34
N GLY A 125 0.82 27.77 31.02
CA GLY A 125 0.49 28.90 30.15
C GLY A 125 0.89 30.29 30.69
N ARG A 126 1.16 30.43 31.99
CA ARG A 126 1.41 31.74 32.62
C ARG A 126 2.88 32.17 32.61
N ASN A 127 3.81 31.20 32.67
CA ASN A 127 5.25 31.47 32.81
C ASN A 127 6.10 30.88 31.67
N GLY A 128 5.48 30.21 30.68
CA GLY A 128 6.16 29.59 29.54
C GLY A 128 7.04 28.38 29.88
N VAL A 129 7.24 28.09 31.17
CA VAL A 129 7.98 26.93 31.67
C VAL A 129 6.98 25.80 31.96
N PRO A 130 7.14 24.62 31.32
CA PRO A 130 6.24 23.48 31.53
C PRO A 130 6.33 22.99 32.97
N ARG A 131 5.17 22.95 33.64
CA ARG A 131 5.03 22.42 35.00
C ARG A 131 4.27 21.11 34.96
N TYR A 132 4.84 20.09 35.59
CA TYR A 132 4.25 18.76 35.65
C TYR A 132 3.75 18.47 37.07
N VAL A 133 2.65 17.75 37.17
CA VAL A 133 2.08 17.24 38.43
C VAL A 133 2.20 15.73 38.40
N TYR A 134 2.79 15.16 39.44
CA TYR A 134 2.88 13.72 39.60
C TYR A 134 1.57 13.15 40.13
N LEU A 135 1.07 12.09 39.50
CA LEU A 135 -0.06 11.31 39.97
C LEU A 135 0.43 9.88 40.23
N GLY A 136 0.56 9.53 41.50
CA GLY A 136 0.94 8.21 41.97
C GLY A 136 0.45 7.97 43.41
N PRO A 137 0.58 6.74 43.91
CA PRO A 137 0.12 6.36 45.24
C PRO A 137 0.97 6.98 46.36
N GLU A 138 2.23 7.31 46.08
CA GLU A 138 3.18 7.90 47.03
C GLU A 138 3.81 9.16 46.43
N GLU A 139 4.17 10.14 47.24
CA GLU A 139 4.83 11.35 46.76
C GLU A 139 6.23 11.00 46.22
N PRO A 140 6.68 11.61 45.10
CA PRO A 140 7.98 11.31 44.54
C PRO A 140 9.07 11.79 45.49
N ASP A 141 10.02 10.92 45.83
CA ASP A 141 11.22 11.29 46.58
C ASP A 141 12.00 12.37 45.79
N LEU A 142 12.29 13.51 46.45
CA LEU A 142 12.99 14.66 45.88
C LEU A 142 14.51 14.56 46.03
#